data_AF-A0AAE0MH09-F1
#
_entry.id   AF-A0AAE0MH09-F1
#
_cell.length_a   1.000
_cell.length_b   1.000
_cell.length_c   1.000
_cell.angle_alpha   90.00
_cell.angle_beta   90.00
_cell.angle_gamma   90.00
#
_symmetry.space_group_name_H-M   'P 1'
#
loop_
_entity.id
_entity.type
_entity.pdbx_description
1 polymer ?
#
loop_
_entity_poly.entity_id
_entity_poly.type
_entity_poly.pdbx_seq_one_letter_code
_entity_poly.pdbx_strand_id
1 'polypeptide(L)'
;MNRPDEEEDSVLQKDNVYPPNFLPTDADADAINHSQHNPTKMQKPFWKHMIVHGGKSDAGRKILDPLKEMDMQMMRVWCFNGQGRTKTKLPDGRIVFIGGQHEDWSDPDFVTYNDVVVRRPKSTPTEIDIYGYPFSTFPETKFHTATYYRDEASGGGKEYIYIIGGLDYGDGPHSKATLTFRLDLQDYSIQPIEATGDMPPPNLDDGTLERRCCNIGWGRYFIVVSDNCNKTAYRLSIPSMRWSRLYIFYWREDGTPDYTPWPTERGKKKVKR
;
A
#
# COMPACT_ATOMS: atom_id res chain seq x y z
N MET A 1 24.33 8.70 14.03
CA MET A 1 23.84 7.31 14.01
C MET A 1 22.99 7.17 12.76
N ASN A 2 23.57 6.68 11.67
CA ASN A 2 22.86 6.47 10.41
C ASN A 2 22.06 5.17 10.50
N ARG A 3 20.83 5.19 9.98
CA ARG A 3 19.98 4.00 9.90
C ARG A 3 20.56 3.02 8.87
N PRO A 4 20.56 1.69 9.12
CA PRO A 4 21.21 0.71 8.23
C PRO A 4 20.47 0.44 6.91
N ASP A 5 19.33 1.08 6.64
CA ASP A 5 18.41 0.67 5.57
C ASP A 5 18.47 1.56 4.31
N GLU A 6 19.34 2.58 4.26
CA GLU A 6 19.42 3.52 3.13
C GLU A 6 20.54 3.18 2.11
N GLU A 7 21.37 2.16 2.36
CA GLU A 7 22.57 1.90 1.54
C GLU A 7 22.37 0.96 0.34
N GLU A 8 21.22 0.30 0.17
CA GLU A 8 20.99 -0.62 -0.97
C GLU A 8 20.31 0.00 -2.20
N ASP A 9 19.75 1.22 -2.11
CA ASP A 9 19.07 1.86 -3.25
C ASP A 9 19.97 2.84 -4.05
N SER A 10 21.26 2.99 -3.70
CA SER A 10 22.15 4.00 -4.30
C SER A 10 23.02 3.53 -5.48
N VAL A 11 22.78 2.36 -6.08
CA VAL A 11 23.54 1.88 -7.25
C VAL A 11 22.68 1.87 -8.51
N LEU A 12 22.17 3.04 -8.91
CA LEU A 12 21.53 3.24 -10.21
C LEU A 12 21.82 4.64 -10.77
N GLN A 13 23.10 4.95 -10.99
CA GLN A 13 23.49 5.98 -11.96
C GLN A 13 24.78 5.56 -12.65
N LYS A 14 24.66 5.31 -13.95
CA LYS A 14 25.64 5.44 -15.03
C LYS A 14 25.28 4.41 -16.08
N ASP A 15 24.34 4.77 -16.94
CA ASP A 15 24.34 4.44 -18.37
C ASP A 15 23.19 5.23 -19.00
N ASN A 16 23.53 6.31 -19.70
CA ASN A 16 22.63 7.07 -20.56
C ASN A 16 22.27 6.22 -21.79
N VAL A 17 21.53 5.14 -21.59
CA VAL A 17 20.82 4.47 -22.68
C VAL A 17 19.55 5.29 -22.89
N TYR A 18 19.51 6.08 -23.96
CA TYR A 18 18.27 6.73 -24.38
C TYR A 18 17.16 5.67 -24.46
N PRO A 19 16.02 5.87 -23.80
CA PRO A 19 14.92 4.91 -23.85
C PRO A 19 14.41 4.73 -25.28
N PRO A 20 13.62 3.67 -25.55
CA PRO A 20 12.88 3.54 -26.82
C PRO A 20 12.09 4.82 -27.13
N ASN A 21 11.78 5.05 -28.41
CA ASN A 21 10.99 6.18 -28.92
C ASN A 21 9.57 6.22 -28.30
N PHE A 22 9.46 6.63 -27.03
CA PHE A 22 8.18 6.88 -26.37
C PHE A 22 7.54 8.11 -27.00
N LEU A 23 6.22 8.09 -27.11
CA LEU A 23 5.41 9.23 -27.51
C LEU A 23 4.91 9.96 -26.25
N PRO A 24 4.55 11.26 -26.32
CA PRO A 24 3.97 11.96 -25.17
C PRO A 24 2.70 11.29 -24.65
N THR A 25 1.95 10.62 -25.54
CA THR A 25 0.78 9.82 -25.20
C THR A 25 1.10 8.62 -24.30
N ASP A 26 2.34 8.13 -24.29
CA ASP A 26 2.75 6.99 -23.46
C ASP A 26 2.88 7.37 -21.97
N ALA A 27 2.93 8.66 -21.66
CA ALA A 27 2.91 9.18 -20.29
C ALA A 27 1.54 9.00 -19.60
N ASP A 28 0.49 8.79 -20.40
CA ASP A 28 -0.93 8.94 -20.05
C ASP A 28 -1.27 10.35 -19.59
N ALA A 29 -2.21 11.02 -20.29
CA ALA A 29 -2.43 12.46 -20.15
C ALA A 29 -2.86 12.98 -18.76
N ASP A 30 -3.15 12.09 -17.81
CA ASP A 30 -3.51 12.46 -16.44
C ASP A 30 -2.74 11.69 -15.37
N ALA A 31 -1.77 10.84 -15.76
CA ALA A 31 -1.08 9.87 -14.88
C ALA A 31 -2.02 8.95 -14.05
N ILE A 32 -3.32 8.96 -14.35
CA ILE A 32 -4.38 8.20 -13.70
C ILE A 32 -4.91 7.19 -14.70
N ASN A 33 -5.08 5.93 -14.29
CA ASN A 33 -5.74 4.91 -15.10
C ASN A 33 -6.81 4.20 -14.29
N HIS A 34 -8.03 4.75 -14.32
CA HIS A 34 -9.21 4.03 -13.85
C HIS A 34 -9.56 3.00 -14.92
N SER A 35 -9.31 1.73 -14.61
CA SER A 35 -9.68 0.66 -15.52
C SER A 35 -11.18 0.35 -15.41
N GLN A 36 -11.74 -0.38 -16.37
CA GLN A 36 -13.15 -0.81 -16.34
C GLN A 36 -13.33 -2.20 -15.71
N HIS A 37 -12.24 -2.92 -15.41
CA HIS A 37 -12.29 -4.30 -14.92
C HIS A 37 -11.36 -4.52 -13.74
N ASN A 38 -11.70 -5.48 -12.89
CA ASN A 38 -10.97 -5.84 -11.68
C ASN A 38 -10.22 -7.18 -11.83
N PRO A 39 -8.90 -7.18 -12.07
CA PRO A 39 -8.09 -6.05 -12.53
C PRO A 39 -8.07 -5.93 -14.06
N THR A 40 -7.52 -4.84 -14.58
CA THR A 40 -7.06 -4.75 -15.97
C THR A 40 -5.54 -4.74 -16.00
N LYS A 41 -4.93 -5.75 -16.65
CA LYS A 41 -3.49 -5.76 -16.89
C LYS A 41 -3.13 -4.73 -17.94
N MET A 42 -2.32 -3.74 -17.57
CA MET A 42 -2.02 -2.58 -18.40
C MET A 42 -0.74 -2.78 -19.23
N GLN A 43 -0.79 -2.34 -20.48
CA GLN A 43 0.38 -2.27 -21.36
C GLN A 43 0.90 -0.83 -21.36
N LYS A 44 1.79 -0.52 -20.41
CA LYS A 44 2.38 0.81 -20.24
C LYS A 44 3.91 0.74 -20.33
N PRO A 45 4.49 0.70 -21.54
CA PRO A 45 5.94 0.61 -21.73
C PRO A 45 6.73 1.72 -21.01
N PHE A 46 6.22 2.95 -21.03
CA PHE A 46 6.81 4.08 -20.31
C PHE A 46 6.82 3.84 -18.80
N TRP A 47 5.70 3.40 -18.20
CA TRP A 47 5.64 3.13 -16.77
C TRP A 47 6.60 2.01 -16.37
N LYS A 48 6.71 0.95 -17.17
CA LYS A 48 7.69 -0.13 -16.95
C LYS A 48 9.13 0.41 -16.97
N HIS A 49 9.46 1.30 -17.89
CA HIS A 49 10.75 1.97 -17.91
C HIS A 49 10.97 2.78 -16.62
N MET A 50 9.99 3.59 -16.23
CA MET A 50 10.03 4.38 -14.98
C MET A 50 10.19 3.49 -13.73
N ILE A 51 9.57 2.31 -13.69
CA ILE A 51 9.71 1.32 -12.60
C ILE A 51 11.13 0.76 -12.53
N VAL A 52 11.73 0.42 -13.67
CA VAL A 52 13.10 -0.13 -13.73
C VAL A 52 14.13 0.89 -13.28
N HIS A 53 13.97 2.14 -13.67
CA HIS A 53 14.96 3.20 -13.43
C HIS A 53 14.66 4.06 -12.19
N GLY A 54 13.61 3.76 -11.42
CA GLY A 54 13.23 4.53 -10.23
C GLY A 54 12.83 5.98 -10.56
N GLY A 55 12.21 6.19 -11.72
CA GLY A 55 11.95 7.52 -12.27
C GLY A 55 10.97 8.34 -11.43
N LYS A 56 11.35 9.60 -11.20
CA LYS A 56 10.49 10.70 -10.74
C LYS A 56 9.80 11.38 -11.94
N SER A 57 8.73 12.14 -11.70
CA SER A 57 8.00 12.85 -12.78
C SER A 57 8.92 13.72 -13.64
N ASP A 58 9.87 14.46 -13.04
CA ASP A 58 10.83 15.30 -13.74
C ASP A 58 11.77 14.52 -14.68
N ALA A 59 12.21 13.33 -14.27
CA ALA A 59 13.00 12.43 -15.10
C ALA A 59 12.16 11.89 -16.26
N GLY A 60 10.89 11.55 -15.99
CA GLY A 60 9.92 11.19 -17.02
C GLY A 60 9.69 12.32 -18.03
N ARG A 61 9.55 13.57 -17.56
CA ARG A 61 9.42 14.75 -18.41
C ARG A 61 10.62 14.91 -19.34
N LYS A 62 11.85 14.74 -18.85
CA LYS A 62 13.08 14.81 -19.68
C LYS A 62 13.13 13.71 -20.76
N ILE A 63 12.55 12.54 -20.48
CA ILE A 63 12.42 11.45 -21.48
C ILE A 63 11.46 11.86 -22.61
N LEU A 64 10.41 12.62 -22.28
CA LEU A 64 9.36 13.04 -23.21
C LEU A 64 9.65 14.40 -23.88
N ASP A 65 10.53 15.23 -23.30
CA ASP A 65 10.92 16.57 -23.74
C ASP A 65 11.42 16.69 -25.20
N PRO A 66 12.09 15.69 -25.80
CA PRO A 66 12.45 15.74 -27.21
C PRO A 66 11.25 15.87 -28.17
N LEU A 67 10.02 15.68 -27.69
CA LEU A 67 8.82 15.52 -28.53
C LEU A 67 7.99 16.81 -28.72
N LYS A 68 8.37 17.94 -28.11
CA LYS A 68 8.03 19.37 -28.37
C LYS A 68 6.63 19.81 -28.91
N GLU A 69 5.64 18.94 -29.04
CA GLU A 69 4.38 19.24 -29.75
C GLU A 69 3.16 19.39 -28.83
N MET A 70 3.25 18.99 -27.55
CA MET A 70 2.21 19.26 -26.55
C MET A 70 2.70 20.28 -25.51
N ASP A 71 1.78 21.09 -25.00
CA ASP A 71 2.00 21.94 -23.82
C ASP A 71 2.21 21.06 -22.58
N MET A 72 3.41 20.48 -22.47
CA MET A 72 3.78 19.53 -21.43
C MET A 72 3.69 20.15 -20.03
N GLN A 73 3.63 21.48 -19.91
CA GLN A 73 3.39 22.16 -18.63
C GLN A 73 2.02 21.83 -18.02
N MET A 74 1.09 21.29 -18.82
CA MET A 74 -0.28 20.96 -18.37
C MET A 74 -0.50 19.45 -18.13
N MET A 75 0.46 18.58 -18.48
CA MET A 75 0.31 17.12 -18.32
C MET A 75 0.98 16.62 -17.05
N ARG A 76 0.24 15.83 -16.27
CA ARG A 76 0.79 15.02 -15.17
C ARG A 76 1.60 13.85 -15.74
N VAL A 77 2.82 13.66 -15.24
CA VAL A 77 3.66 12.52 -15.64
C VAL A 77 3.69 11.48 -14.53
N TRP A 78 3.26 10.26 -14.85
CA TRP A 78 3.29 9.15 -13.89
C TRP A 78 4.71 8.90 -13.39
N CYS A 79 4.84 8.66 -12.08
CA CYS A 79 6.13 8.36 -11.46
C CYS A 79 6.08 7.07 -10.63
N PHE A 80 7.16 6.30 -10.68
CA PHE A 80 7.34 5.20 -9.75
C PHE A 80 7.93 5.68 -8.42
N ASN A 81 8.73 6.73 -8.42
CA ASN A 81 9.31 7.26 -7.19
C ASN A 81 8.39 8.31 -6.55
N GLY A 82 7.50 7.86 -5.66
CA GLY A 82 6.49 8.66 -4.98
C GLY A 82 6.34 8.28 -3.51
N GLN A 83 5.45 8.96 -2.79
CA GLN A 83 5.24 8.80 -1.34
C GLN A 83 4.02 7.92 -1.03
N GLY A 84 3.94 7.38 0.19
CA GLY A 84 2.75 6.69 0.70
C GLY A 84 2.37 5.38 -0.03
N ARG A 85 3.24 4.85 -0.89
CA ARG A 85 3.08 3.55 -1.54
C ARG A 85 3.51 2.44 -0.60
N THR A 86 2.80 1.32 -0.61
CA THR A 86 3.26 0.13 0.11
C THR A 86 4.12 -0.78 -0.76
N LYS A 87 5.09 -1.47 -0.14
CA LYS A 87 5.98 -2.45 -0.77
C LYS A 87 5.91 -3.74 0.03
N THR A 88 5.35 -4.79 -0.55
CA THR A 88 5.20 -6.10 0.10
C THR A 88 6.06 -7.13 -0.62
N LYS A 89 7.06 -7.69 0.07
CA LYS A 89 7.87 -8.82 -0.43
C LYS A 89 7.15 -10.12 -0.14
N LEU A 90 6.91 -10.93 -1.17
CA LEU A 90 6.25 -12.22 -1.06
C LEU A 90 7.27 -13.36 -0.84
N PRO A 91 6.84 -14.52 -0.28
CA PRO A 91 7.74 -15.65 -0.04
C PRO A 91 8.40 -16.21 -1.30
N ASP A 92 7.74 -16.11 -2.46
CA ASP A 92 8.27 -16.55 -3.75
C ASP A 92 9.22 -15.53 -4.42
N GLY A 93 9.51 -14.42 -3.73
CA GLY A 93 10.42 -13.37 -4.18
C GLY A 93 9.77 -12.30 -5.06
N ARG A 94 8.48 -12.42 -5.42
CA ARG A 94 7.74 -11.28 -5.99
C ARG A 94 7.75 -10.10 -5.02
N ILE A 95 7.71 -8.89 -5.57
CA ILE A 95 7.49 -7.67 -4.80
C ILE A 95 6.25 -6.98 -5.38
N VAL A 96 5.27 -6.74 -4.53
CA VAL A 96 4.02 -6.08 -4.89
C VAL A 96 4.03 -4.67 -4.32
N PHE A 97 3.79 -3.71 -5.19
CA PHE A 97 3.63 -2.30 -4.84
C PHE A 97 2.19 -1.88 -5.07
N ILE A 98 1.63 -1.08 -4.16
CA ILE A 98 0.21 -0.70 -4.21
C ILE A 98 0.09 0.80 -3.95
N GLY A 99 -0.61 1.51 -4.85
CA GLY A 99 -1.00 2.91 -4.71
C GLY A 99 0.16 3.89 -4.51
N GLY A 100 -0.07 4.90 -3.68
CA GLY A 100 0.85 5.99 -3.36
C GLY A 100 0.46 7.30 -4.04
N GLN A 101 1.32 8.30 -3.95
CA GLN A 101 1.14 9.61 -4.57
C GLN A 101 2.42 10.16 -5.19
N HIS A 102 2.28 11.05 -6.17
CA HIS A 102 3.33 11.96 -6.58
C HIS A 102 3.30 13.22 -5.72
N GLU A 103 4.41 13.49 -5.00
CA GLU A 103 4.64 14.68 -4.17
C GLU A 103 3.44 15.09 -3.29
N ASP A 104 3.35 16.36 -2.87
CA ASP A 104 2.24 16.89 -2.09
C ASP A 104 1.28 17.75 -2.92
N TRP A 105 0.18 18.19 -2.32
CA TRP A 105 -0.90 18.91 -3.03
C TRP A 105 -0.48 20.23 -3.67
N SER A 106 0.69 20.77 -3.32
CA SER A 106 1.23 22.01 -3.89
C SER A 106 1.92 21.78 -5.24
N ASP A 107 2.23 20.52 -5.58
CA ASP A 107 2.81 20.15 -6.86
C ASP A 107 1.72 20.09 -7.95
N PRO A 108 1.88 20.77 -9.11
CA PRO A 108 0.93 20.68 -10.21
C PRO A 108 0.75 19.25 -10.76
N ASP A 109 1.76 18.38 -10.59
CA ASP A 109 1.74 16.97 -10.96
C ASP A 109 1.12 16.07 -9.90
N PHE A 110 0.58 16.64 -8.82
CA PHE A 110 0.01 15.88 -7.72
C PHE A 110 -1.08 14.92 -8.20
N VAL A 111 -0.81 13.63 -8.03
CA VAL A 111 -1.70 12.52 -8.37
C VAL A 111 -1.59 11.45 -7.30
N THR A 112 -2.72 10.89 -6.88
CA THR A 112 -2.76 9.67 -6.06
C THR A 112 -3.09 8.51 -6.98
N TYR A 113 -2.49 7.35 -6.73
CA TYR A 113 -2.58 6.18 -7.59
C TYR A 113 -3.43 5.07 -6.96
N ASN A 114 -4.08 4.27 -7.80
CA ASN A 114 -4.71 3.00 -7.42
C ASN A 114 -4.11 1.78 -8.14
N ASP A 115 -2.95 1.94 -8.80
CA ASP A 115 -2.31 0.84 -9.51
C ASP A 115 -1.64 -0.17 -8.56
N VAL A 116 -1.54 -1.41 -9.04
CA VAL A 116 -0.76 -2.48 -8.43
C VAL A 116 0.35 -2.87 -9.39
N VAL A 117 1.60 -2.70 -8.95
CA VAL A 117 2.79 -3.12 -9.70
C VAL A 117 3.34 -4.40 -9.09
N VAL A 118 3.54 -5.42 -9.91
CA VAL A 118 4.16 -6.68 -9.51
C VAL A 118 5.49 -6.81 -10.20
N ARG A 119 6.57 -6.84 -9.41
CA ARG A 119 7.92 -7.11 -9.88
C ARG A 119 8.29 -8.55 -9.53
N ARG A 120 8.51 -9.38 -10.56
CA ARG A 120 9.03 -10.74 -10.39
C ARG A 120 10.53 -10.73 -10.00
N PRO A 121 11.06 -11.82 -9.39
CA PRO A 121 12.48 -11.92 -9.03
C PRO A 121 13.44 -11.66 -10.20
N LYS A 122 14.63 -11.12 -9.91
CA LYS A 122 15.67 -10.77 -10.91
C LYS A 122 16.16 -11.94 -11.77
N SER A 123 15.88 -13.19 -11.39
CA SER A 123 16.25 -14.40 -12.15
C SER A 123 15.43 -14.61 -13.43
N THR A 124 14.42 -13.77 -13.68
CA THR A 124 13.64 -13.73 -14.92
C THR A 124 13.83 -12.36 -15.59
N PRO A 125 14.02 -12.26 -16.93
CA PRO A 125 14.02 -10.97 -17.61
C PRO A 125 12.75 -10.20 -17.28
N THR A 126 12.86 -8.89 -17.10
CA THR A 126 11.98 -8.03 -16.30
C THR A 126 10.49 -8.11 -16.65
N GLU A 127 9.79 -9.11 -16.09
CA GLU A 127 8.33 -9.20 -16.18
C GLU A 127 7.69 -8.35 -15.08
N ILE A 128 7.66 -7.05 -15.34
CA ILE A 128 6.83 -6.10 -14.58
C ILE A 128 5.41 -6.18 -15.13
N ASP A 129 4.49 -6.51 -14.24
CA ASP A 129 3.05 -6.43 -14.50
C ASP A 129 2.47 -5.24 -13.75
N ILE A 130 1.60 -4.49 -14.43
CA ILE A 130 0.93 -3.32 -13.87
C ILE A 130 -0.57 -3.57 -14.02
N TYR A 131 -1.31 -3.40 -12.94
CA TYR A 131 -2.75 -3.63 -12.88
C TYR A 131 -3.46 -2.35 -12.48
N GLY A 132 -4.45 -1.93 -13.27
CA GLY A 132 -5.33 -0.80 -12.96
C GLY A 132 -6.72 -1.29 -12.55
N TYR A 133 -7.42 -0.49 -11.76
CA TYR A 133 -8.73 -0.84 -11.17
C TYR A 133 -9.77 0.26 -11.40
N PRO A 134 -11.07 -0.07 -11.47
CA PRO A 134 -12.13 0.92 -11.41
C PRO A 134 -12.11 1.62 -10.05
N PHE A 135 -12.31 2.94 -10.04
CA PHE A 135 -12.41 3.72 -8.80
C PHE A 135 -13.48 3.18 -7.83
N SER A 136 -14.60 2.70 -8.36
CA SER A 136 -15.68 2.08 -7.57
C SER A 136 -15.27 0.78 -6.87
N THR A 137 -14.23 0.11 -7.36
CA THR A 137 -13.72 -1.15 -6.81
C THR A 137 -12.56 -0.89 -5.85
N PHE A 138 -11.63 -0.04 -6.28
CA PHE A 138 -10.45 0.35 -5.53
C PHE A 138 -10.11 1.81 -5.87
N PRO A 139 -10.51 2.77 -5.01
CA PRO A 139 -10.20 4.18 -5.21
C PRO A 139 -8.70 4.43 -5.07
N GLU A 140 -8.24 5.61 -5.48
CA GLU A 140 -6.84 5.97 -5.27
C GLU A 140 -6.52 6.00 -3.78
N THR A 141 -5.35 5.49 -3.42
CA THR A 141 -4.99 5.34 -2.03
C THR A 141 -3.50 5.57 -1.82
N LYS A 142 -3.18 6.15 -0.67
CA LYS A 142 -1.83 6.49 -0.25
C LYS A 142 -1.76 6.43 1.26
N PHE A 143 -0.55 6.17 1.76
CA PHE A 143 -0.28 5.97 3.16
C PHE A 143 -1.17 4.88 3.79
N HIS A 144 -1.64 3.92 3.01
CA HIS A 144 -2.33 2.75 3.55
C HIS A 144 -1.31 1.72 4.07
N THR A 145 -1.80 0.71 4.77
CA THR A 145 -1.04 -0.49 5.08
C THR A 145 -1.33 -1.60 4.10
N ALA A 146 -0.33 -2.45 3.83
CA ALA A 146 -0.45 -3.66 3.04
C ALA A 146 0.23 -4.80 3.79
N THR A 147 -0.53 -5.87 4.05
CA THR A 147 -0.07 -7.02 4.84
C THR A 147 -0.33 -8.32 4.10
N TYR A 148 0.73 -9.07 3.81
CA TYR A 148 0.63 -10.40 3.23
C TYR A 148 0.00 -11.41 4.21
N TYR A 149 -0.86 -12.27 3.70
CA TYR A 149 -1.52 -13.34 4.42
C TYR A 149 -1.65 -14.58 3.54
N ARG A 150 -1.35 -15.75 4.11
CA ARG A 150 -1.58 -17.05 3.47
C ARG A 150 -2.60 -17.85 4.26
N ASP A 151 -3.69 -18.22 3.60
CA ASP A 151 -4.74 -19.05 4.16
C ASP A 151 -4.39 -20.53 4.01
N GLU A 152 -3.61 -21.05 4.95
CA GLU A 152 -3.22 -22.46 5.00
C GLU A 152 -4.42 -23.43 5.11
N ALA A 153 -5.59 -22.95 5.55
CA ALA A 153 -6.79 -23.79 5.66
C ALA A 153 -7.51 -23.98 4.31
N SER A 154 -7.30 -23.07 3.36
CA SER A 154 -7.71 -23.30 1.97
C SER A 154 -6.77 -24.35 1.37
N GLY A 155 -7.29 -25.44 0.80
CA GLY A 155 -6.54 -26.66 0.41
C GLY A 155 -5.41 -26.52 -0.64
N GLY A 156 -4.87 -25.32 -0.85
CA GLY A 156 -3.65 -25.03 -1.60
C GLY A 156 -2.90 -23.79 -1.07
N GLY A 157 -3.27 -23.25 0.08
CA GLY A 157 -2.62 -22.08 0.70
C GLY A 157 -2.83 -20.80 -0.08
N LYS A 158 -4.09 -20.37 -0.28
CA LYS A 158 -4.43 -19.11 -0.99
C LYS A 158 -3.73 -17.91 -0.36
N GLU A 159 -3.23 -17.03 -1.19
CA GLU A 159 -2.40 -15.91 -0.78
C GLU A 159 -3.10 -14.58 -1.05
N TYR A 160 -3.01 -13.68 -0.10
CA TYR A 160 -3.69 -12.40 -0.11
C TYR A 160 -2.76 -11.28 0.35
N ILE A 161 -3.05 -10.06 -0.07
CA ILE A 161 -2.59 -8.85 0.60
C ILE A 161 -3.83 -8.10 1.11
N TYR A 162 -3.87 -7.83 2.41
CA TYR A 162 -4.87 -6.95 2.99
C TYR A 162 -4.37 -5.52 2.94
N ILE A 163 -5.18 -4.64 2.35
CA ILE A 163 -4.90 -3.21 2.19
C ILE A 163 -5.82 -2.47 3.16
N ILE A 164 -5.28 -1.77 4.14
CA ILE A 164 -6.08 -1.14 5.21
C ILE A 164 -5.70 0.31 5.39
N GLY A 165 -6.71 1.17 5.49
CA GLY A 165 -6.54 2.59 5.72
C GLY A 165 -6.26 3.34 4.41
N GLY A 166 -5.55 4.45 4.54
CA GLY A 166 -5.30 5.40 3.47
C GLY A 166 -5.71 6.81 3.89
N LEU A 167 -5.13 7.80 3.23
CA LEU A 167 -5.34 9.22 3.52
C LEU A 167 -6.01 9.91 2.34
N ASP A 168 -7.14 10.58 2.60
CA ASP A 168 -7.78 11.50 1.67
C ASP A 168 -7.79 12.93 2.20
N TYR A 169 -7.85 13.89 1.27
CA TYR A 169 -8.18 15.27 1.57
C TYR A 169 -9.65 15.54 1.22
N GLY A 170 -10.38 16.22 2.12
CA GLY A 170 -11.79 16.57 1.90
C GLY A 170 -12.77 15.40 2.06
N ASP A 171 -13.77 15.31 1.19
CA ASP A 171 -14.91 14.37 1.30
C ASP A 171 -14.69 13.01 0.58
N GLY A 172 -13.42 12.63 0.39
CA GLY A 172 -13.03 11.37 -0.23
C GLY A 172 -13.46 10.10 0.53
N PRO A 173 -13.39 8.91 -0.08
CA PRO A 173 -13.74 7.65 0.58
C PRO A 173 -13.00 7.40 1.91
N HIS A 174 -11.70 7.70 1.99
CA HIS A 174 -10.88 7.47 3.18
C HIS A 174 -11.17 8.43 4.34
N SER A 175 -11.78 9.60 4.07
CA SER A 175 -12.18 10.54 5.12
C SER A 175 -13.47 10.14 5.83
N LYS A 176 -14.22 9.19 5.25
CA LYS A 176 -15.50 8.70 5.80
C LYS A 176 -15.35 7.45 6.64
N ALA A 177 -14.38 6.58 6.32
CA ALA A 177 -14.15 5.32 7.03
C ALA A 177 -12.74 4.77 6.81
N THR A 178 -12.27 3.89 7.70
CA THR A 178 -11.12 3.03 7.42
C THR A 178 -11.50 1.99 6.36
N LEU A 179 -11.09 2.21 5.12
CA LEU A 179 -11.31 1.23 4.06
C LEU A 179 -10.43 0.00 4.27
N THR A 180 -10.99 -1.17 3.99
CA THR A 180 -10.28 -2.46 4.03
C THR A 180 -10.54 -3.17 2.72
N PHE A 181 -9.46 -3.55 2.03
CA PHE A 181 -9.52 -4.33 0.82
C PHE A 181 -8.68 -5.60 0.95
N ARG A 182 -8.99 -6.57 0.10
CA ARG A 182 -8.22 -7.79 -0.07
C ARG A 182 -7.84 -7.93 -1.54
N LEU A 183 -6.54 -7.95 -1.82
CA LEU A 183 -5.96 -8.32 -3.10
C LEU A 183 -5.72 -9.84 -3.13
N ASP A 184 -6.31 -10.55 -4.07
CA ASP A 184 -6.04 -11.97 -4.33
C ASP A 184 -4.77 -12.10 -5.17
N LEU A 185 -3.75 -12.82 -4.68
CA LEU A 185 -2.46 -12.93 -5.37
C LEU A 185 -2.44 -13.98 -6.50
N GLN A 186 -3.56 -14.70 -6.72
CA GLN A 186 -3.73 -15.62 -7.83
C GLN A 186 -4.07 -14.87 -9.13
N ASP A 187 -4.99 -13.91 -9.08
CA ASP A 187 -5.50 -13.18 -10.26
C ASP A 187 -5.37 -11.66 -10.16
N TYR A 188 -4.91 -11.14 -9.01
CA TYR A 188 -4.79 -9.72 -8.69
C TYR A 188 -6.14 -8.99 -8.65
N SER A 189 -7.25 -9.68 -8.42
CA SER A 189 -8.52 -9.01 -8.13
C SER A 189 -8.52 -8.38 -6.74
N ILE A 190 -9.09 -7.19 -6.61
CA ILE A 190 -9.28 -6.48 -5.34
C ILE A 190 -10.75 -6.55 -4.93
N GLN A 191 -11.01 -6.87 -3.67
CA GLN A 191 -12.36 -6.89 -3.12
C GLN A 191 -12.43 -5.97 -1.89
N PRO A 192 -13.42 -5.06 -1.81
CA PRO A 192 -13.70 -4.38 -0.56
C PRO A 192 -14.18 -5.41 0.48
N ILE A 193 -13.75 -5.23 1.72
CA ILE A 193 -14.13 -6.09 2.83
C ILE A 193 -15.03 -5.28 3.75
N GLU A 194 -16.28 -5.73 3.90
CA GLU A 194 -17.18 -5.23 4.92
C GLU A 194 -16.74 -5.77 6.28
N ALA A 195 -15.91 -4.98 6.98
CA ALA A 195 -15.49 -5.29 8.33
C ALA A 195 -16.51 -4.76 9.35
N THR A 196 -16.64 -5.46 10.48
CA THR A 196 -17.55 -5.09 11.56
C THR A 196 -16.81 -4.86 12.88
N GLY A 197 -17.50 -4.39 13.92
CA GLY A 197 -16.93 -4.22 15.26
C GLY A 197 -16.32 -2.86 15.49
N ASP A 198 -15.32 -2.79 16.38
CA ASP A 198 -14.70 -1.53 16.81
C ASP A 198 -13.70 -1.05 15.76
N MET A 199 -14.18 -0.54 14.63
CA MET A 199 -13.33 -0.09 13.54
C MET A 199 -12.41 1.06 13.99
N PRO A 200 -11.21 1.18 13.40
CA PRO A 200 -10.39 2.36 13.58
C PRO A 200 -11.06 3.62 13.00
N PRO A 201 -10.56 4.82 13.35
CA PRO A 201 -11.05 6.06 12.76
C PRO A 201 -10.66 6.18 11.26
N PRO A 202 -11.38 7.01 10.49
CA PRO A 202 -10.99 7.35 9.11
C PRO A 202 -9.58 7.99 9.03
N ASN A 203 -9.03 8.08 7.81
CA ASN A 203 -7.71 8.68 7.54
C ASN A 203 -6.56 8.07 8.35
N LEU A 204 -6.59 6.76 8.60
CA LEU A 204 -5.44 6.02 9.12
C LEU A 204 -4.32 6.00 8.07
N ASP A 205 -3.23 6.70 8.35
CA ASP A 205 -2.07 6.80 7.46
C ASP A 205 -0.84 6.00 7.98
N ASP A 206 0.11 5.69 7.11
CA ASP A 206 1.32 4.89 7.41
C ASP A 206 2.24 5.53 8.46
N GLY A 207 2.17 6.86 8.65
CA GLY A 207 2.86 7.54 9.74
C GLY A 207 2.25 7.23 11.11
N THR A 208 1.00 6.77 11.13
CA THR A 208 0.28 6.36 12.34
C THR A 208 0.33 4.86 12.64
N LEU A 209 0.78 4.01 11.69
CA LEU A 209 0.52 2.57 11.68
C LEU A 209 1.78 1.71 11.82
N GLU A 210 1.92 1.00 12.95
CA GLU A 210 2.83 -0.16 13.02
C GLU A 210 2.11 -1.43 12.52
N ARG A 211 2.78 -2.21 11.66
CA ARG A 211 2.21 -3.39 11.01
C ARG A 211 2.78 -4.67 11.59
N ARG A 212 1.92 -5.54 12.11
CA ARG A 212 2.29 -6.93 12.39
C ARG A 212 1.14 -7.88 12.05
N CYS A 213 1.43 -8.88 11.23
CA CYS A 213 0.60 -10.08 11.11
C CYS A 213 1.08 -11.06 12.16
N CYS A 214 0.25 -11.37 13.15
CA CYS A 214 0.59 -12.31 14.20
C CYS A 214 -0.33 -13.52 14.13
N ASN A 215 0.26 -14.70 13.95
CA ASN A 215 -0.39 -15.97 14.27
C ASN A 215 -0.20 -16.21 15.77
N ILE A 216 -1.29 -16.15 16.55
CA ILE A 216 -1.22 -16.36 18.01
C ILE A 216 -1.36 -17.85 18.39
N GLY A 217 -1.20 -18.77 17.43
CA GLY A 217 -1.52 -20.19 17.57
C GLY A 217 -3.00 -20.48 17.31
N TRP A 218 -3.32 -21.76 17.08
CA TRP A 218 -4.68 -22.26 16.82
C TRP A 218 -5.36 -21.73 15.54
N GLY A 219 -4.57 -21.31 14.54
CA GLY A 219 -5.08 -20.84 13.25
C GLY A 219 -5.75 -19.47 13.30
N ARG A 220 -5.51 -18.67 14.34
CA ARG A 220 -6.06 -17.31 14.45
C ARG A 220 -5.04 -16.28 13.99
N TYR A 221 -5.39 -15.56 12.92
CA TYR A 221 -4.59 -14.49 12.35
C TYR A 221 -5.25 -13.14 12.58
N PHE A 222 -4.41 -12.18 12.95
CA PHE A 222 -4.83 -10.81 13.15
C PHE A 222 -3.88 -9.85 12.44
N ILE A 223 -4.46 -8.78 11.89
CA ILE A 223 -3.70 -7.61 11.48
C ILE A 223 -3.91 -6.56 12.56
N VAL A 224 -2.81 -6.08 13.15
CA VAL A 224 -2.84 -4.99 14.11
C VAL A 224 -2.50 -3.68 13.40
N VAL A 225 -3.30 -2.66 13.68
CA VAL A 225 -3.11 -1.29 13.21
C VAL A 225 -3.13 -0.37 14.42
N SER A 226 -2.11 0.48 14.57
CA SER A 226 -2.07 1.51 15.60
C SER A 226 -2.56 2.84 15.06
N ASP A 227 -3.17 3.63 15.92
CA ASP A 227 -3.37 5.05 15.73
C ASP A 227 -2.41 5.74 16.70
N ASN A 228 -1.25 6.17 16.18
CA ASN A 228 -0.23 6.84 16.99
C ASN A 228 -0.73 8.16 17.59
N CYS A 229 -1.68 8.84 16.95
CA CYS A 229 -2.25 10.08 17.47
C CYS A 229 -3.10 9.80 18.73
N ASN A 230 -3.91 8.73 18.70
CA ASN A 230 -4.82 8.40 19.80
C ASN A 230 -4.29 7.30 20.74
N LYS A 231 -3.03 6.87 20.58
CA LYS A 231 -2.38 5.80 21.38
C LYS A 231 -3.26 4.56 21.55
N THR A 232 -4.05 4.27 20.52
CA THR A 232 -4.99 3.16 20.48
C THR A 232 -4.50 2.22 19.40
N ALA A 233 -4.67 0.92 19.56
CA ALA A 233 -4.56 0.03 18.42
C ALA A 233 -5.82 -0.81 18.27
N TYR A 234 -5.94 -1.36 17.08
CA TYR A 234 -7.06 -2.14 16.64
C TYR A 234 -6.52 -3.42 16.03
N ARG A 235 -7.25 -4.51 16.21
CA ARG A 235 -6.95 -5.77 15.53
C ARG A 235 -8.10 -6.18 14.65
N LEU A 236 -7.81 -6.53 13.40
CA LEU A 236 -8.75 -7.18 12.50
C LEU A 236 -8.57 -8.69 12.61
N SER A 237 -9.61 -9.40 13.01
CA SER A 237 -9.62 -10.86 12.90
C SER A 237 -9.89 -11.26 11.45
N ILE A 238 -8.94 -11.96 10.83
CA ILE A 238 -9.04 -12.37 9.43
C ILE A 238 -10.17 -13.39 9.19
N PRO A 239 -10.37 -14.42 10.05
CA PRO A 239 -11.46 -15.37 9.82
C PRO A 239 -12.87 -14.77 9.89
N SER A 240 -13.08 -13.74 10.72
CA SER A 240 -14.40 -13.16 10.96
C SER A 240 -14.58 -11.75 10.41
N MET A 241 -13.54 -11.15 9.83
CA MET A 241 -13.47 -9.73 9.42
C MET A 241 -14.03 -8.77 10.48
N ARG A 242 -13.70 -9.04 11.75
CA ARG A 242 -14.19 -8.25 12.89
C ARG A 242 -13.04 -7.51 13.56
N TRP A 243 -13.17 -6.19 13.63
CA TRP A 243 -12.30 -5.32 14.39
C TRP A 243 -12.55 -5.44 15.89
N SER A 244 -11.50 -5.27 16.68
CA SER A 244 -11.57 -5.11 18.12
C SER A 244 -10.60 -4.04 18.55
N ARG A 245 -11.07 -3.10 19.36
CA ARG A 245 -10.22 -2.07 19.96
C ARG A 245 -9.38 -2.70 21.08
N LEU A 246 -8.11 -2.35 21.10
CA LEU A 246 -7.16 -2.77 22.11
C LEU A 246 -6.87 -1.58 23.01
N TYR A 247 -7.17 -1.77 24.30
CA TYR A 247 -6.97 -0.77 25.34
C TYR A 247 -5.68 -1.16 26.06
N ILE A 248 -4.63 -0.34 25.91
CA ILE A 248 -3.25 -0.54 26.37
C ILE A 248 -2.35 -1.31 25.40
N PHE A 249 -1.33 -0.61 24.90
CA PHE A 249 -0.06 -1.19 24.47
C PHE A 249 1.02 -0.62 25.37
N TYR A 250 1.62 -1.46 26.21
CA TYR A 250 2.98 -1.22 26.65
C TYR A 250 3.88 -2.08 25.77
N TRP A 251 4.89 -1.46 25.18
CA TRP A 251 5.96 -2.19 24.53
C TRP A 251 6.91 -2.68 25.62
N ARG A 252 7.21 -3.97 25.59
CA ARG A 252 8.37 -4.48 26.31
C ARG A 252 9.63 -3.96 25.60
N GLU A 253 10.73 -3.83 26.34
CA GLU A 253 12.03 -3.40 25.79
C GLU A 253 12.51 -4.29 24.64
N ASP A 254 12.02 -5.53 24.55
CA ASP A 254 12.30 -6.49 23.48
C ASP A 254 11.44 -6.29 22.20
N GLY A 255 10.63 -5.23 22.16
CA GLY A 255 9.76 -4.92 21.03
C GLY A 255 8.54 -5.83 20.92
N THR A 256 8.21 -6.64 21.94
CA THR A 256 6.98 -7.42 21.98
C THR A 256 5.85 -6.65 22.69
N PRO A 257 4.59 -6.77 22.20
CA PRO A 257 3.46 -6.13 22.84
C PRO A 257 3.09 -6.84 24.16
N ASP A 258 2.97 -6.09 25.25
CA ASP A 258 2.36 -6.60 26.47
C ASP A 258 0.84 -6.44 26.39
N TYR A 259 0.15 -7.54 26.09
CA TYR A 259 -1.30 -7.60 26.07
C TYR A 259 -1.85 -7.76 27.49
N THR A 260 -1.78 -6.73 28.32
CA THR A 260 -2.51 -6.72 29.60
C THR A 260 -3.95 -6.30 29.33
N PRO A 261 -4.96 -7.17 29.50
CA PRO A 261 -6.36 -6.74 29.45
C PRO A 261 -6.59 -5.71 30.54
N TRP A 262 -7.32 -4.62 30.24
CA TRP A 262 -7.87 -3.76 31.30
C TRP A 262 -8.59 -4.64 32.33
N PRO A 263 -8.42 -4.43 33.64
CA PRO A 263 -9.13 -5.21 34.62
C PRO A 263 -10.63 -5.02 34.39
N THR A 264 -11.28 -6.04 33.82
CA THR A 264 -12.74 -6.11 33.83
C THR A 264 -13.18 -5.98 35.29
N GLU A 265 -14.23 -5.21 35.56
CA GLU A 265 -14.70 -4.88 36.92
C GLU A 265 -15.04 -6.08 37.84
N ARG A 266 -14.79 -7.33 37.42
CA ARG A 266 -14.92 -8.54 38.23
C ARG A 266 -13.82 -8.73 39.29
N GLY A 267 -12.92 -7.77 39.45
CA GLY A 267 -11.78 -7.84 40.37
C GLY A 267 -11.91 -7.07 41.69
N LYS A 268 -13.07 -6.53 42.09
CA LYS A 268 -13.22 -5.96 43.44
C LYS A 268 -13.35 -7.07 44.49
N LYS A 269 -12.24 -7.75 44.82
CA LYS A 269 -12.15 -8.47 46.10
C LYS A 269 -12.22 -7.42 47.21
N LYS A 270 -13.32 -7.45 47.98
CA LYS A 270 -13.46 -6.72 49.24
C LYS A 270 -12.24 -7.04 50.12
N VAL A 271 -11.39 -6.05 50.35
CA VAL A 271 -10.49 -6.07 51.50
C VAL A 271 -11.38 -5.89 52.72
N LYS A 272 -11.64 -6.99 53.45
CA LYS A 272 -12.20 -6.91 54.80
C LYS A 272 -11.11 -6.31 55.69
N ARG A 273 -11.41 -5.17 56.31
CA ARG A 273 -10.75 -4.74 57.54
C ARG A 273 -11.24 -5.60 58.69
#